data_AF-A0A4Y7T8W5-F1
#
_entry.id   AF-A0A4Y7T8W5-F1
#
_cell.length_a   1.000
_cell.length_b   1.000
_cell.length_c   1.000
_cell.angle_alpha   90.00
_cell.angle_beta   90.00
_cell.angle_gamma   90.00
#
_symmetry.space_group_name_H-M   'P 1'
#
loop_
_entity.id
_entity.type
_entity.pdbx_description
1 polymer ?
#
loop_
_entity_poly.entity_id
_entity_poly.type
_entity_poly.pdbx_seq_one_letter_code
_entity_poly.pdbx_strand_id
1 'polypeptide(L)'
;MKFASSALFIAPLLAFIGTTAAIPSPADAVSGVKTKIEQLVNARGSDELLVARAPVTGTVNADAVRYRRCPNTSSACDPIGQYNRGQRITIICRAIGETVNGWSWWDRMDNGWWISDYYVDWTGGVPDVCP
;
A
#
# COMPACT_ATOMS: atom_id res chain seq x y z
N MET A 1 58.68 -12.03 -70.39
CA MET A 1 57.81 -11.42 -69.36
C MET A 1 58.66 -10.36 -68.65
N LYS A 2 58.72 -9.13 -69.18
CA LYS A 2 58.14 -7.86 -68.67
C LYS A 2 58.64 -7.42 -67.28
N PHE A 3 59.23 -6.21 -67.28
CA PHE A 3 59.91 -5.45 -66.23
C PHE A 3 59.00 -4.81 -65.16
N ALA A 4 59.66 -4.22 -64.15
CA ALA A 4 59.26 -3.07 -63.30
C ALA A 4 58.37 -3.38 -62.08
N SER A 5 58.36 -2.65 -60.96
CA SER A 5 59.22 -1.64 -60.31
C SER A 5 58.56 -1.36 -58.93
N SER A 6 59.28 -0.70 -58.03
CA SER A 6 58.95 -0.34 -56.63
C SER A 6 57.64 0.41 -56.39
N ALA A 7 57.04 0.26 -55.20
CA ALA A 7 56.29 1.34 -54.52
C ALA A 7 56.15 1.11 -52.99
N LEU A 8 56.72 2.05 -52.21
CA LEU A 8 56.42 2.33 -50.81
C LEU A 8 54.94 2.72 -50.65
N PHE A 9 54.22 2.19 -49.66
CA PHE A 9 52.99 2.80 -49.15
C PHE A 9 52.84 2.67 -47.63
N ILE A 10 53.22 3.75 -46.94
CA ILE A 10 52.50 4.52 -45.89
C ILE A 10 51.66 3.71 -44.87
N ALA A 11 52.09 3.77 -43.60
CA ALA A 11 51.35 3.30 -42.42
C ALA A 11 50.11 4.18 -42.12
N PRO A 12 48.95 3.61 -41.77
CA PRO A 12 47.83 4.40 -41.26
C PRO A 12 47.93 4.53 -39.74
N LEU A 13 48.31 5.74 -39.33
CA LEU A 13 47.68 6.59 -38.32
C LEU A 13 46.76 5.91 -37.28
N LEU A 14 47.17 6.03 -36.01
CA LEU A 14 46.36 5.84 -34.80
C LEU A 14 45.01 6.57 -34.89
N ALA A 15 43.91 5.82 -34.97
CA ALA A 15 42.59 6.36 -34.67
C ALA A 15 42.37 6.33 -33.15
N PHE A 16 42.66 7.45 -32.48
CA PHE A 16 42.12 7.72 -31.15
C PHE A 16 40.60 7.89 -31.30
N ILE A 17 39.84 6.88 -30.89
CA ILE A 17 38.39 6.96 -30.79
C ILE A 17 38.10 7.87 -29.59
N GLY A 18 37.83 9.15 -29.85
CA GLY A 18 37.35 10.07 -28.83
C GLY A 18 35.97 9.64 -28.37
N THR A 19 35.86 9.06 -27.18
CA THR A 19 34.57 8.93 -26.49
C THR A 19 34.17 10.30 -25.97
N THR A 20 33.41 11.07 -26.74
CA THR A 20 32.63 12.17 -26.17
C THR A 20 31.43 11.55 -25.46
N ALA A 21 31.57 11.26 -24.17
CA ALA A 21 30.39 11.11 -23.33
C ALA A 21 29.67 12.47 -23.34
N ALA A 22 28.55 12.55 -24.04
CA ALA A 22 27.73 13.75 -24.07
C ALA A 22 27.33 14.09 -22.62
N ILE A 23 27.79 15.25 -22.14
CA ILE A 23 27.31 15.78 -20.86
C ILE A 23 25.84 16.12 -21.08
N PRO A 24 24.90 15.54 -20.32
CA PRO A 24 23.48 15.80 -20.51
C PRO A 24 23.21 17.31 -20.35
N SER A 25 22.34 17.85 -21.21
CA SER A 25 21.97 19.26 -21.13
C SER A 25 21.32 19.53 -19.77
N PRO A 26 21.47 20.74 -19.19
CA PRO A 26 20.76 21.12 -17.97
C PRO A 26 19.24 20.89 -18.07
N ALA A 27 18.67 21.01 -19.27
CA ALA A 27 17.26 20.69 -19.53
C ALA A 27 16.93 19.19 -19.38
N ASP A 28 17.84 18.30 -19.81
CA ASP A 28 17.67 16.85 -19.68
C ASP A 28 17.77 16.41 -18.21
N ALA A 29 18.64 17.08 -17.43
CA ALA A 29 18.74 16.85 -15.99
C ALA A 29 17.46 17.28 -15.25
N VAL A 30 16.89 18.43 -15.59
CA VAL A 30 15.63 18.91 -15.01
C VAL A 30 14.44 18.02 -15.41
N SER A 31 14.42 17.55 -16.66
CA SER A 31 13.42 16.57 -17.13
C SER A 31 13.50 15.26 -16.34
N GLY A 32 14.71 14.74 -16.14
CA GLY A 32 14.93 13.54 -15.33
C GLY A 32 14.49 13.68 -13.88
N VAL A 33 14.66 14.87 -13.27
CA VAL A 33 14.14 15.16 -11.93
C VAL A 33 12.61 15.19 -11.93
N LYS A 34 11.98 15.84 -12.92
CA LYS A 34 10.52 15.90 -13.03
C LYS A 34 9.91 14.50 -13.18
N THR A 35 10.47 13.67 -14.06
CA THR A 35 10.03 12.28 -14.23
C THR A 35 10.22 11.46 -12.96
N LYS A 36 11.33 11.66 -12.24
CA LYS A 36 11.57 10.97 -10.97
C LYS A 36 10.58 11.39 -9.88
N ILE A 37 10.20 12.66 -9.83
CA ILE A 37 9.16 13.16 -8.92
C ILE A 37 7.80 12.54 -9.27
N GLU A 38 7.42 12.52 -10.55
CA GLU A 38 6.18 11.88 -11.01
C GLU A 38 6.16 10.38 -10.68
N GLN A 39 7.28 9.66 -10.89
CA GLN A 39 7.42 8.26 -10.52
C GLN A 39 7.29 8.02 -9.00
N LEU A 40 7.86 8.90 -8.17
CA LEU A 40 7.75 8.80 -6.71
C LEU A 40 6.34 9.12 -6.19
N VAL A 41 5.64 10.06 -6.83
CA VAL A 41 4.24 10.39 -6.52
C VAL A 41 3.32 9.24 -6.92
N ASN A 42 3.52 8.66 -8.12
CA ASN A 42 2.74 7.51 -8.57
C ASN A 42 3.04 6.25 -7.75
N ALA A 43 4.29 6.07 -7.28
CA ALA A 43 4.66 5.00 -6.36
C ALA A 43 3.94 5.11 -5.02
N ARG A 44 3.76 6.34 -4.49
CA ARG A 44 2.92 6.59 -3.30
C ARG A 44 1.43 6.34 -3.57
N GLY A 45 0.94 6.67 -4.76
CA GLY A 45 -0.43 6.34 -5.16
C GLY A 45 -0.65 4.83 -5.29
N SER A 46 0.37 4.07 -5.71
CA SER A 46 0.34 2.61 -5.67
C SER A 46 0.57 2.02 -4.28
N ASP A 47 1.14 2.77 -3.33
CA ASP A 47 1.26 2.39 -1.92
C ASP A 47 -0.11 2.44 -1.24
N GLU A 48 -1.01 3.33 -1.67
CA GLU A 48 -2.43 3.30 -1.25
C GLU A 48 -3.15 2.03 -1.73
N LEU A 49 -2.67 1.41 -2.82
CA LEU A 49 -3.19 0.15 -3.38
C LEU A 49 -2.42 -1.10 -2.89
N LEU A 50 -1.14 -0.96 -2.54
CA LEU A 50 -0.24 -2.02 -2.03
C LEU A 50 -0.18 -2.07 -0.49
N VAL A 51 -0.65 -1.02 0.17
CA VAL A 51 -0.94 -0.94 1.60
C VAL A 51 -2.45 -0.78 1.76
N ALA A 52 -3.22 -1.73 1.20
CA ALA A 52 -4.43 -2.11 1.92
C ALA A 52 -3.94 -2.53 3.31
N ARG A 53 -4.05 -1.63 4.30
CA ARG A 53 -3.45 -1.82 5.62
C ARG A 53 -3.92 -3.19 6.11
N ALA A 54 -2.95 -4.02 6.49
CA ALA A 54 -3.24 -5.41 6.81
C ALA A 54 -4.38 -5.47 7.83
N PRO A 55 -5.36 -6.37 7.64
CA PRO A 55 -6.47 -6.47 8.56
C PRO A 55 -5.95 -6.75 9.97
N VAL A 56 -6.57 -6.09 10.94
CA VAL A 56 -6.16 -6.16 12.34
C VAL A 56 -6.80 -7.38 12.98
N THR A 57 -6.04 -8.12 13.77
CA THR A 57 -6.61 -9.23 14.54
C THR A 57 -7.15 -8.72 15.88
N GLY A 58 -8.44 -8.95 16.11
CA GLY A 58 -9.13 -8.70 17.37
C GLY A 58 -9.39 -9.99 18.14
N THR A 59 -9.52 -9.88 19.46
CA THR A 59 -9.98 -10.93 20.36
C THR A 59 -11.14 -10.40 21.19
N VAL A 60 -12.26 -11.10 21.20
CA VAL A 60 -13.45 -10.69 21.95
C VAL A 60 -13.18 -10.82 23.46
N ASN A 61 -13.48 -9.78 24.23
CA ASN A 61 -13.12 -9.68 25.66
C ASN A 61 -14.29 -9.96 26.64
N ALA A 62 -15.48 -10.30 26.13
CA ALA A 62 -16.67 -10.62 26.92
C ALA A 62 -17.47 -11.79 26.33
N ASP A 63 -18.37 -12.37 27.11
CA ASP A 63 -19.23 -13.47 26.68
C ASP A 63 -20.54 -12.99 26.08
N ALA A 64 -21.09 -13.77 25.13
CA ALA A 64 -22.34 -13.49 24.43
C ALA A 64 -22.41 -12.09 23.78
N VAL A 65 -21.28 -11.58 23.28
CA VAL A 65 -21.21 -10.29 22.57
C VAL A 65 -21.89 -10.42 21.22
N ARG A 66 -22.94 -9.63 20.99
CA ARG A 66 -23.71 -9.66 19.76
C ARG A 66 -23.01 -8.88 18.65
N TYR A 67 -22.76 -9.55 17.53
CA TYR A 67 -22.39 -8.88 16.28
C TYR A 67 -23.62 -8.69 15.38
N ARG A 68 -23.59 -7.65 14.56
CA ARG A 68 -24.79 -7.01 13.99
C ARG A 68 -24.61 -6.62 12.53
N ARG A 69 -25.72 -6.30 11.85
CA ARG A 69 -25.71 -5.85 10.44
C ARG A 69 -25.10 -4.47 10.22
N CYS A 70 -25.07 -3.65 11.26
CA CYS A 70 -24.67 -2.24 11.23
C CYS A 70 -24.08 -1.85 12.59
N PRO A 71 -23.41 -0.69 12.70
CA PRO A 71 -22.80 -0.22 13.93
C PRO A 71 -23.83 0.46 14.86
N ASN A 72 -24.88 -0.28 15.23
CA ASN A 72 -25.99 0.21 16.04
C ASN A 72 -26.66 -0.94 16.79
N THR A 73 -27.33 -0.66 17.91
CA THR A 73 -27.99 -1.64 18.79
C THR A 73 -29.52 -1.60 18.75
N SER A 74 -30.11 -0.62 18.05
CA SER A 74 -31.55 -0.50 17.82
C SER A 74 -32.14 -1.69 17.05
N SER A 75 -33.47 -1.77 17.04
CA SER A 75 -34.24 -2.81 16.34
C SER A 75 -34.08 -2.77 14.81
N ALA A 76 -33.62 -1.68 14.22
CA ALA A 76 -33.29 -1.65 12.79
C ALA A 76 -31.98 -2.41 12.49
N CYS A 77 -31.19 -2.71 13.53
CA CYS A 77 -29.88 -3.30 13.44
C CYS A 77 -29.83 -4.66 14.13
N ASP A 78 -30.50 -5.62 13.50
CA ASP A 78 -30.63 -6.98 14.05
C ASP A 78 -29.26 -7.62 14.34
N PRO A 79 -29.12 -8.29 15.50
CA PRO A 79 -27.98 -9.15 15.75
C PRO A 79 -28.03 -10.38 14.85
N ILE A 80 -26.89 -10.70 14.24
CA ILE A 80 -26.74 -11.88 13.38
C ILE A 80 -26.31 -13.10 14.18
N GLY A 81 -25.63 -12.87 15.30
CA GLY A 81 -25.19 -13.93 16.20
C GLY A 81 -24.41 -13.35 17.36
N GLN A 82 -23.62 -14.20 18.00
CA GLN A 82 -22.81 -13.82 19.15
C GLN A 82 -21.46 -14.52 19.16
N TYR A 83 -20.49 -13.85 19.78
CA TYR A 83 -19.20 -14.41 20.13
C TYR A 83 -19.01 -14.44 21.64
N ASN A 84 -18.23 -15.41 22.09
CA ASN A 84 -17.81 -15.50 23.48
C ASN A 84 -16.38 -15.00 23.65
N ARG A 85 -15.96 -14.82 24.90
CA ARG A 85 -14.63 -14.34 25.22
C ARG A 85 -13.56 -15.25 24.60
N GLY A 86 -12.49 -14.64 24.12
CA GLY A 86 -11.36 -15.32 23.49
C GLY A 86 -11.56 -15.62 22.02
N GLN A 87 -12.76 -15.38 21.45
CA GLN A 87 -12.97 -15.55 20.02
C GLN A 87 -12.08 -14.58 19.24
N ARG A 88 -11.28 -15.13 18.31
CA ARG A 88 -10.48 -14.34 17.39
C ARG A 88 -11.30 -13.90 16.19
N ILE A 89 -11.16 -12.63 15.83
CA ILE A 89 -11.86 -12.00 14.71
C ILE A 89 -10.86 -11.21 13.86
N THR A 90 -11.17 -11.07 12.57
CA THR A 90 -10.39 -10.27 11.63
C THR A 90 -11.16 -8.97 11.37
N ILE A 91 -10.52 -7.84 11.65
CA ILE A 91 -11.09 -6.49 11.52
C ILE A 91 -10.54 -5.85 10.25
N ILE A 92 -11.44 -5.38 9.39
CA ILE A 92 -11.08 -4.72 8.13
C ILE A 92 -10.97 -3.21 8.33
N CYS A 93 -11.91 -2.62 9.06
CA CYS A 93 -11.95 -1.19 9.34
C CYS A 93 -12.86 -0.90 10.54
N ARG A 94 -12.85 0.34 11.03
CA ARG A 94 -13.72 0.82 12.11
C ARG A 94 -14.56 2.02 11.69
N ALA A 95 -15.71 2.21 12.31
CA ALA A 95 -16.57 3.37 12.07
C ALA A 95 -17.21 3.86 13.36
N ILE A 96 -17.67 5.12 13.33
CA ILE A 96 -18.50 5.67 14.40
C ILE A 96 -19.92 5.11 14.27
N GLY A 97 -20.48 4.68 15.39
CA GLY A 97 -21.83 4.16 15.50
C GLY A 97 -22.50 4.58 16.80
N GLU A 98 -23.51 3.81 17.20
CA GLU A 98 -24.18 4.01 18.48
C GLU A 98 -23.21 3.78 19.65
N THR A 99 -23.31 4.63 20.68
CA THR A 99 -22.48 4.52 21.87
C THR A 99 -22.87 3.31 22.72
N VAL A 100 -21.93 2.40 22.92
CA VAL A 100 -22.05 1.25 23.82
C VAL A 100 -21.09 1.44 24.99
N ASN A 101 -21.60 1.47 26.22
CA ASN A 101 -20.79 1.67 27.44
C ASN A 101 -19.83 2.88 27.36
N GLY A 102 -20.24 3.96 26.71
CA GLY A 102 -19.43 5.18 26.53
C GLY A 102 -18.46 5.15 25.34
N TRP A 103 -18.43 4.09 24.55
CA TRP A 103 -17.59 3.94 23.36
C TRP A 103 -18.44 3.96 22.09
N SER A 104 -18.09 4.83 21.15
CA SER A 104 -18.81 5.01 19.88
C SER A 104 -18.16 4.31 18.69
N TRP A 105 -17.02 3.66 18.89
CA TRP A 105 -16.33 2.92 17.83
C TRP A 105 -16.91 1.52 17.67
N TRP A 106 -16.96 1.09 16.41
CA TRP A 106 -17.39 -0.22 15.98
C TRP A 106 -16.43 -0.77 14.94
N ASP A 107 -16.16 -2.06 15.03
CA ASP A 107 -15.32 -2.78 14.09
C ASP A 107 -16.14 -3.52 13.07
N ARG A 108 -15.79 -3.33 11.80
CA ARG A 108 -16.28 -4.15 10.71
C ARG A 108 -15.34 -5.32 10.50
N MET A 109 -15.88 -6.52 10.65
CA MET A 109 -15.14 -7.75 10.44
C MET A 109 -15.10 -8.14 8.95
N ASP A 110 -14.22 -9.08 8.62
CA ASP A 110 -14.08 -9.66 7.27
C ASP A 110 -15.35 -10.32 6.73
N ASN A 111 -16.19 -10.84 7.63
CA ASN A 111 -17.53 -11.37 7.32
C ASN A 111 -18.57 -10.28 6.99
N GLY A 112 -18.20 -9.01 7.06
CA GLY A 112 -19.04 -7.86 6.73
C GLY A 112 -19.93 -7.37 7.87
N TRP A 113 -19.93 -8.05 9.02
CA TRP A 113 -20.72 -7.68 10.19
C TRP A 113 -19.94 -6.79 11.16
N TRP A 114 -20.70 -6.18 12.07
CA TRP A 114 -20.19 -5.18 13.00
C TRP A 114 -20.21 -5.68 14.43
N ILE A 115 -19.16 -5.37 15.18
CA ILE A 115 -19.06 -5.61 16.63
C ILE A 115 -18.62 -4.30 17.29
N SER A 116 -19.11 -4.02 18.50
CA SER A 116 -18.69 -2.81 19.21
C SER A 116 -17.23 -2.96 19.64
N ASP A 117 -16.42 -1.96 19.32
CA ASP A 117 -14.98 -1.90 19.64
C ASP A 117 -14.73 -2.05 21.15
N TYR A 118 -15.67 -1.58 21.98
CA TYR A 118 -15.64 -1.76 23.44
C TYR A 118 -15.39 -3.21 23.88
N TYR A 119 -15.85 -4.19 23.08
CA TYR A 119 -15.75 -5.62 23.39
C TYR A 119 -14.60 -6.35 22.67
N VAL A 120 -13.69 -5.61 22.03
CA VAL A 120 -12.63 -6.17 21.20
C VAL A 120 -11.27 -5.65 21.66
N ASP A 121 -10.39 -6.58 22.01
CA ASP A 121 -8.98 -6.28 22.25
C ASP A 121 -8.19 -6.63 20.99
N TRP A 122 -7.56 -5.67 20.33
CA TRP A 122 -6.76 -5.93 19.14
C TRP A 122 -5.26 -5.77 19.33
N THR A 123 -4.50 -6.45 18.47
CA THR A 123 -3.03 -6.38 18.41
C THR A 123 -2.57 -6.06 16.99
N GLY A 124 -1.49 -5.30 16.83
CA GLY A 124 -0.90 -4.98 15.52
C GLY A 124 -1.18 -3.56 14.99
N GLY A 125 -1.85 -2.72 15.78
CA GLY A 125 -2.13 -1.33 15.44
C GLY A 125 -3.62 -1.03 15.44
N VAL A 126 -3.97 0.23 15.19
CA VAL A 126 -5.36 0.68 15.14
C VAL A 126 -5.93 0.44 13.74
N PRO A 127 -7.13 -0.18 13.58
CA PRO A 127 -7.78 -0.32 12.29
C PRO A 127 -8.03 1.02 11.61
N ASP A 128 -8.00 1.05 10.28
CA ASP A 128 -8.34 2.25 9.52
C ASP A 128 -9.85 2.54 9.59
N VAL A 129 -10.23 3.79 9.31
CA VAL A 129 -11.64 4.18 9.28
C VAL A 129 -12.28 3.64 8.00
N CYS A 130 -13.48 3.08 8.10
CA CYS A 130 -14.21 2.59 6.93
C CYS A 130 -14.54 3.75 5.97
N PRO A 131 -14.48 3.52 4.64
CA PRO A 131 -14.83 4.52 3.63
C PRO A 131 -16.31 4.91 3.67
#